data_AF-A0A813L8X3-F1
#
_entry.id   AF-A0A813L8X3-F1
#
_cell.length_a   1.000
_cell.length_b   1.000
_cell.length_c   1.000
_cell.angle_alpha   90.00
_cell.angle_beta   90.00
_cell.angle_gamma   90.00
#
_symmetry.space_group_name_H-M   'P 1'
#
loop_
_entity.id
_entity.type
_entity.pdbx_description
1 polymer ?
#
loop_
_entity_poly.entity_id
_entity_poly.type
_entity_poly.pdbx_seq_one_letter_code
_entity_poly.pdbx_strand_id
1 'polypeptide(L)'
;AECGKWHDTAPEGCSKTAGQTLAMEFLNLYHLNAWLILPASKDANCAMVELMAAKKQTPAWFITHWWGEPIGDFVACVAKHVCIRCLSRDSPYWVCAYANRQHSLDDELSADPTETSFCK
;
A
#
# COMPACT_ATOMS: atom_id res chain seq x y z
N ALA A 1 13.72 16.03 -3.17
CA ALA A 1 13.09 14.92 -2.42
C ALA A 1 13.94 14.66 -1.18
N GLU A 2 13.39 14.85 0.01
CA GLU A 2 14.12 14.74 1.28
C GLU A 2 14.18 13.29 1.77
N CYS A 3 14.71 12.36 0.96
CA CYS A 3 14.84 10.94 1.34
C CYS A 3 15.64 10.75 2.65
N GLY A 4 16.52 11.69 3.00
CA GLY A 4 17.29 11.65 4.26
C GLY A 4 16.45 11.86 5.54
N LYS A 5 15.16 12.18 5.45
CA LYS A 5 14.27 12.35 6.61
C LYS A 5 13.49 11.09 6.99
N TRP A 6 13.39 10.15 6.07
CA TRP A 6 12.54 8.98 6.25
C TRP A 6 13.26 7.94 7.10
N HIS A 7 12.68 7.61 8.25
CA HIS A 7 13.24 6.64 9.19
C HIS A 7 12.15 5.69 9.67
N ASP A 8 12.53 4.51 10.14
CA ASP A 8 11.59 3.59 10.77
C ASP A 8 11.04 4.22 12.06
N THR A 9 9.74 4.49 12.07
CA THR A 9 9.03 5.15 13.19
C THR A 9 8.51 4.17 14.23
N ALA A 10 8.76 2.86 14.05
CA ALA A 10 8.35 1.87 15.04
C ALA A 10 9.03 2.12 16.39
N PRO A 11 8.34 1.88 17.52
CA PRO A 11 8.94 1.93 18.84
C PRO A 11 10.14 0.97 18.96
N GLU A 12 11.08 1.31 19.84
CA GLU A 12 12.23 0.45 20.13
C GLU A 12 11.76 -0.94 20.58
N GLY A 13 12.36 -1.98 20.01
CA GLY A 13 11.98 -3.38 20.27
C GLY A 13 10.81 -3.91 19.43
N CYS A 14 10.04 -3.05 18.76
CA CYS A 14 8.96 -3.49 17.84
C CYS A 14 9.45 -3.76 16.41
N SER A 15 10.53 -3.08 15.99
CA SER A 15 11.17 -3.30 14.69
C SER A 15 12.68 -3.51 14.86
N LYS A 16 13.26 -4.39 14.03
CA LYS A 16 14.72 -4.59 13.96
C LYS A 16 15.46 -3.37 13.39
N THR A 17 14.73 -2.52 12.66
CA THR A 17 15.26 -1.33 12.00
C THR A 17 14.79 -0.04 12.65
N ALA A 18 14.19 -0.10 13.84
CA ALA A 18 13.64 1.06 14.55
C ALA A 18 14.66 2.22 14.60
N GLY A 19 14.23 3.42 14.20
CA GLY A 19 15.05 4.62 14.15
C GLY A 19 16.09 4.69 13.02
N GLN A 20 16.28 3.63 12.22
CA GLN A 20 17.21 3.65 11.10
C GLN A 20 16.61 4.43 9.92
N THR A 21 17.46 5.16 9.20
CA THR A 21 17.09 5.81 7.93
C THR A 21 16.66 4.76 6.92
N LEU A 22 15.47 4.92 6.34
CA LEU A 22 14.87 3.94 5.44
C LEU A 22 15.72 3.74 4.18
N ALA A 23 15.93 2.47 3.84
CA ALA A 23 16.61 2.03 2.64
C ALA A 23 15.79 0.94 1.93
N MET A 24 15.97 0.79 0.62
CA MET A 24 15.14 -0.10 -0.20
C MET A 24 15.24 -1.58 0.22
N GLU A 25 16.33 -1.95 0.88
CA GLU A 25 16.62 -3.30 1.37
C GLU A 25 15.64 -3.75 2.47
N PHE A 26 15.05 -2.81 3.22
CA PHE A 26 14.14 -3.13 4.32
C PHE A 26 12.90 -2.25 4.37
N LEU A 27 12.75 -1.31 3.43
CA LEU A 27 11.52 -0.54 3.24
C LEU A 27 10.36 -1.53 3.01
N ASN A 28 9.30 -1.41 3.79
CA ASN A 28 8.15 -2.30 3.76
C ASN A 28 6.86 -1.47 3.81
N LEU A 29 5.71 -2.14 3.89
CA LEU A 29 4.42 -1.47 3.82
C LEU A 29 4.09 -0.68 5.11
N TYR A 30 4.59 -1.06 6.28
CA TYR A 30 4.46 -0.21 7.49
C TYR A 30 5.13 1.14 7.28
N HIS A 31 6.34 1.12 6.74
CA HIS A 31 7.10 2.33 6.42
C HIS A 31 6.41 3.18 5.35
N LEU A 32 5.96 2.56 4.26
CA LEU A 32 5.21 3.27 3.21
C LEU A 32 3.89 3.83 3.74
N ASN A 33 3.22 3.12 4.64
CA ASN A 33 1.99 3.61 5.23
C ASN A 33 2.24 4.90 6.03
N ALA A 34 3.26 4.89 6.89
CA ALA A 34 3.63 6.03 7.73
C ALA A 34 4.08 7.25 6.92
N TRP A 35 4.93 7.06 5.91
CA TRP A 35 5.62 8.17 5.22
C TRP A 35 4.98 8.59 3.90
N LEU A 36 4.21 7.72 3.26
CA LEU A 36 3.67 7.97 1.92
C LEU A 36 2.14 7.89 1.89
N ILE A 37 1.56 6.74 2.27
CA ILE A 37 0.13 6.50 2.09
C ILE A 37 -0.69 7.43 2.97
N LEU A 38 -0.45 7.41 4.29
CA LEU A 38 -1.21 8.25 5.22
C LEU A 38 -1.10 9.74 4.90
N PRO A 39 0.09 10.33 4.68
CA PRO A 39 0.17 11.75 4.35
C PRO A 39 -0.48 12.10 3.01
N ALA A 40 -0.29 11.28 1.96
CA ALA A 40 -0.81 11.59 0.63
C ALA A 40 -2.33 11.43 0.54
N SER A 41 -2.88 10.39 1.19
CA SER A 41 -4.30 10.05 1.07
C SER A 41 -5.20 10.84 2.02
N LYS A 42 -4.63 11.36 3.12
CA LYS A 42 -5.38 12.10 4.14
C LYS A 42 -5.91 13.44 3.63
N ASP A 43 -5.08 14.21 2.93
CA ASP A 43 -5.48 15.54 2.43
C ASP A 43 -6.62 15.45 1.39
N ALA A 44 -6.63 14.39 0.59
CA ALA A 44 -7.68 14.10 -0.38
C ALA A 44 -8.86 13.32 0.22
N ASN A 45 -8.75 12.88 1.48
CA ASN A 45 -9.72 12.02 2.18
C ASN A 45 -10.19 10.80 1.36
N CYS A 46 -9.26 10.13 0.68
CA CYS A 46 -9.55 8.99 -0.18
C CYS A 46 -8.58 7.84 0.08
N ALA A 47 -8.80 6.68 -0.55
CA ALA A 47 -7.84 5.58 -0.53
C ALA A 47 -6.68 5.86 -1.50
N MET A 48 -5.52 5.23 -1.26
CA MET A 48 -4.34 5.43 -2.11
C MET A 48 -4.61 5.04 -3.58
N VAL A 49 -5.39 3.97 -3.79
CA VAL A 49 -5.76 3.54 -5.15
C VAL A 49 -6.58 4.61 -5.89
N GLU A 50 -7.43 5.34 -5.18
CA GLU A 50 -8.24 6.43 -5.75
C GLU A 50 -7.37 7.63 -6.10
N LEU A 51 -6.37 7.94 -5.25
CA LEU A 51 -5.41 9.01 -5.50
C LEU A 51 -4.51 8.74 -6.72
N MET A 52 -4.14 7.48 -6.94
CA MET A 52 -3.26 7.08 -8.05
C MET A 52 -4.01 6.86 -9.38
N ALA A 53 -5.31 6.56 -9.33
CA ALA A 53 -6.07 6.22 -10.52
C ALA A 53 -6.58 7.46 -11.25
N ALA A 54 -6.28 7.58 -12.55
CA ALA A 54 -6.80 8.66 -13.39
C ALA A 54 -8.33 8.58 -13.63
N LYS A 55 -8.90 7.39 -13.45
CA LYS A 55 -10.33 7.09 -13.62
C LYS A 55 -10.70 5.88 -12.78
N LYS A 56 -12.00 5.65 -12.55
CA LYS A 56 -12.49 4.42 -11.90
C LYS A 56 -11.96 3.19 -12.66
N GLN A 57 -11.33 2.26 -11.93
CA GLN A 57 -10.79 1.01 -12.45
C GLN A 57 -11.56 -0.16 -11.85
N THR A 58 -12.13 -1.02 -12.68
CA THR A 58 -12.66 -2.31 -12.22
C THR A 58 -11.48 -3.22 -11.90
N PRO A 59 -11.34 -3.73 -10.66
CA PRO A 59 -10.23 -4.59 -10.29
C PRO A 59 -10.23 -5.89 -11.11
N ALA A 60 -9.08 -6.25 -11.67
CA ALA A 60 -8.87 -7.55 -12.32
C ALA A 60 -8.19 -8.54 -11.37
N TRP A 61 -7.31 -8.03 -10.49
CA TRP A 61 -6.51 -8.83 -9.57
C TRP A 61 -6.54 -8.22 -8.18
N PHE A 62 -6.88 -9.03 -7.19
CA PHE A 62 -6.81 -8.66 -5.78
C PHE A 62 -5.53 -9.22 -5.16
N ILE A 63 -4.82 -8.40 -4.37
CA ILE A 63 -3.60 -8.82 -3.67
C ILE A 63 -3.70 -8.45 -2.20
N THR A 64 -3.42 -9.43 -1.34
CA THR A 64 -3.11 -9.23 0.07
C THR A 64 -1.71 -9.78 0.35
N HIS A 65 -0.94 -9.11 1.19
CA HIS A 65 0.42 -9.52 1.55
C HIS A 65 0.76 -9.08 2.97
N TRP A 66 1.82 -9.67 3.53
CA TRP A 66 2.30 -9.30 4.85
C TRP A 66 3.02 -7.95 4.80
N TRP A 67 2.64 -7.02 5.67
CA TRP A 67 3.14 -5.65 5.64
C TRP A 67 4.65 -5.51 5.94
N GLY A 68 5.25 -6.52 6.57
CA GLY A 68 6.69 -6.52 6.90
C GLY A 68 7.58 -7.02 5.76
N GLU A 69 7.01 -7.54 4.67
CA GLU A 69 7.76 -7.93 3.48
C GLU A 69 8.45 -6.70 2.86
N PRO A 70 9.73 -6.81 2.44
CA PRO A 70 10.38 -5.75 1.69
C PRO A 70 9.57 -5.39 0.45
N ILE A 71 9.32 -4.09 0.24
CA ILE A 71 8.47 -3.64 -0.87
C ILE A 71 9.09 -3.98 -2.23
N GLY A 72 10.42 -4.05 -2.31
CA GLY A 72 11.12 -4.49 -3.51
C GLY A 72 10.72 -5.92 -3.92
N ASP A 73 10.61 -6.83 -2.95
CA ASP A 73 10.21 -8.22 -3.18
C ASP A 73 8.75 -8.30 -3.61
N PHE A 74 7.86 -7.55 -2.95
CA PHE A 74 6.47 -7.44 -3.33
C PHE A 74 6.31 -6.96 -4.79
N VAL A 75 7.00 -5.88 -5.17
CA VAL A 75 6.96 -5.35 -6.54
C VAL A 75 7.52 -6.35 -7.54
N ALA A 76 8.59 -7.07 -7.20
CA ALA A 76 9.15 -8.12 -8.05
C ALA A 76 8.15 -9.28 -8.26
N CYS A 77 7.43 -9.69 -7.22
CA CYS A 77 6.34 -10.67 -7.30
C CYS A 77 5.22 -10.21 -8.25
N VAL A 78 4.75 -8.96 -8.12
CA VAL A 78 3.72 -8.40 -9.02
C VAL A 78 4.23 -8.32 -10.46
N ALA A 79 5.47 -7.87 -10.68
CA ALA A 79 6.08 -7.83 -12.01
C ALA A 79 6.18 -9.22 -12.64
N LYS A 80 6.54 -10.24 -11.84
CA LYS A 80 6.56 -11.63 -12.31
C LYS A 80 5.15 -12.12 -12.67
N HIS A 81 4.13 -11.78 -11.87
CA HIS A 81 2.74 -12.11 -12.16
C HIS A 81 2.27 -11.47 -13.48
N VAL A 82 2.57 -10.18 -13.72
CA VAL A 82 2.31 -9.50 -15.00
C VAL A 82 2.93 -10.26 -16.17
N CYS A 83 4.19 -10.67 -16.04
CA CYS A 83 4.92 -11.40 -17.07
C CYS A 83 4.28 -12.76 -17.40
N ILE A 84 4.03 -13.61 -16.40
CA ILE A 84 3.52 -14.98 -16.64
C ILE A 84 2.08 -15.00 -17.15
N ARG A 85 1.31 -13.94 -16.85
CA ARG A 85 -0.08 -13.79 -17.30
C ARG A 85 -0.20 -12.98 -18.60
N CYS A 86 0.92 -12.55 -19.18
CA CYS A 86 0.98 -11.70 -20.38
C CYS A 86 0.07 -10.46 -20.26
N LEU A 87 0.05 -9.83 -19.08
CA LEU A 87 -0.82 -8.71 -18.78
C LEU A 87 -0.24 -7.40 -19.33
N SER A 88 -1.12 -6.47 -19.69
CA SER A 88 -0.71 -5.11 -20.05
C SER A 88 -0.21 -4.36 -18.81
N ARG A 89 0.63 -3.33 -19.02
CA ARG A 89 1.05 -2.41 -17.95
C ARG A 89 -0.12 -1.70 -17.27
N ASP A 90 -1.24 -1.54 -17.97
CA ASP A 90 -2.44 -0.88 -17.47
C ASP A 90 -3.42 -1.85 -16.78
N SER A 91 -3.03 -3.11 -16.57
CA SER A 91 -3.87 -4.09 -15.90
C SER A 91 -4.09 -3.68 -14.43
N PRO A 92 -5.34 -3.50 -13.98
CA PRO A 92 -5.63 -2.97 -12.66
C PRO A 92 -5.40 -4.01 -11.56
N TYR A 93 -4.59 -3.62 -10.57
CA TYR A 93 -4.35 -4.38 -9.34
C TYR A 93 -4.92 -3.63 -8.15
N TRP A 94 -5.67 -4.35 -7.33
CA TRP A 94 -6.15 -3.87 -6.04
C TRP A 94 -5.37 -4.54 -4.92
N VAL A 95 -4.44 -3.78 -4.36
CA VAL A 95 -3.70 -4.18 -3.17
C VAL A 95 -4.51 -3.77 -1.97
N CYS A 96 -4.79 -4.69 -1.04
CA CYS A 96 -5.69 -4.47 0.08
C CYS A 96 -5.35 -3.21 0.89
N ALA A 97 -4.07 -2.97 1.14
CA ALA A 97 -3.59 -1.80 1.86
C ALA A 97 -3.79 -0.48 1.10
N TYR A 98 -3.76 -0.50 -0.23
CA TYR A 98 -3.97 0.71 -1.05
C TYR A 98 -5.45 0.99 -1.29
N ALA A 99 -6.30 -0.03 -1.21
CA ALA A 99 -7.73 0.08 -1.40
C ALA A 99 -8.46 0.65 -0.16
N ASN A 100 -7.94 0.40 1.05
CA ASN A 100 -8.54 0.96 2.26
C ASN A 100 -8.09 2.41 2.52
N ARG A 101 -8.99 3.22 3.07
CA ARG A 101 -8.65 4.53 3.67
C ARG A 101 -7.88 4.31 4.97
N GLN A 102 -6.55 4.29 4.88
CA GLN A 102 -5.66 3.96 6.00
C GLN A 102 -5.80 4.94 7.20
N HIS A 103 -6.22 6.18 6.95
CA HIS A 103 -6.47 7.18 8.00
C HIS A 103 -7.83 7.02 8.70
N SER A 104 -8.71 6.15 8.20
CA SER A 104 -10.07 5.91 8.71
C SER A 104 -10.46 4.44 8.55
N LEU A 105 -9.59 3.51 8.96
CA LEU A 105 -9.79 2.07 8.78
C LEU A 105 -11.06 1.55 9.46
N ASP A 106 -11.41 2.10 10.63
CA ASP A 106 -12.60 1.66 11.36
C ASP A 106 -13.89 1.90 10.55
N ASP A 107 -13.93 2.96 9.73
CA ASP A 107 -15.05 3.26 8.84
C ASP A 107 -15.10 2.32 7.61
N GLU A 108 -14.01 1.63 7.30
CA GLU A 108 -13.94 0.68 6.18
C GLU A 108 -14.34 -0.75 6.57
N LEU A 109 -14.36 -1.05 7.86
CA LEU A 109 -14.73 -2.34 8.41
C LEU A 109 -16.24 -2.38 8.67
N SER A 110 -17.01 -2.56 7.60
CA SER A 110 -18.45 -2.79 7.68
C SER A 110 -18.78 -4.27 7.97
N ALA A 111 -19.89 -4.50 8.68
CA ALA A 111 -20.48 -5.83 8.81
C ALA A 111 -21.01 -6.37 7.47
N ASP A 112 -21.37 -5.48 6.55
CA ASP A 112 -21.73 -5.83 5.18
C ASP A 112 -20.50 -5.70 4.27
N PRO A 113 -19.98 -6.82 3.70
CA PRO A 113 -18.84 -6.79 2.79
C PRO A 113 -19.04 -5.90 1.55
N THR A 114 -20.29 -5.69 1.12
CA THR A 114 -20.61 -4.86 -0.05
C THR A 114 -20.43 -3.36 0.21
N GLU A 115 -20.37 -2.96 1.47
CA GLU A 115 -20.14 -1.57 1.89
C GLU A 115 -18.64 -1.28 2.13
N THR A 116 -17.76 -2.28 1.96
CA THR A 116 -16.32 -2.12 2.14
C THR A 116 -15.68 -1.40 0.94
N SER A 117 -14.46 -0.87 1.15
CA SER A 117 -13.60 -0.33 0.08
C SER A 117 -13.44 -1.25 -1.15
N PHE A 118 -13.70 -2.55 -1.00
CA PHE A 118 -13.55 -3.54 -2.08
C PHE A 118 -14.78 -3.67 -2.99
N CYS A 119 -15.85 -2.95 -2.73
CA CYS A 119 -17.08 -2.98 -3.55
C CYS A 119 -17.52 -1.59 -4.04
N LYS A 120 -16.78 -0.53 -3.71
CA LYS A 120 -17.08 0.86 -4.07
C LYS A 120 -16.67 1.22 -5.50
#